data_AF-A0A3D4B606-F1
#
_entry.id   AF-A0A3D4B606-F1
#
_cell.length_a   1.000
_cell.length_b   1.000
_cell.length_c   1.000
_cell.angle_alpha   90.00
_cell.angle_beta   90.00
_cell.angle_gamma   90.00
#
_symmetry.space_group_name_H-M   'P 1'
#
loop_
_entity.id
_entity.type
_entity.pdbx_description
1 polymer ?
#
loop_
_entity_poly.entity_id
_entity_poly.type
_entity_poly.pdbx_seq_one_letter_code
_entity_poly.pdbx_strand_id
1 'polypeptide(L)'
;MNQSSVSVWVTSDGVRVNPETGRYLEERPDIHADYPGGEYQTRNAVWDNATGQVSLHAGRNEFVAFQVIVAVDESVSDIRICFDTLRGSQGAEISGRNIALFKAWCAHVTQISSGFQDT
;
A
#
# COMPACT_ATOMS: atom_id res chain seq x y z
N MET A 1 -22.34 -8.87 19.94
CA MET A 1 -20.92 -8.76 19.57
C MET A 1 -20.84 -7.68 18.51
N ASN A 2 -20.29 -6.51 18.82
CA ASN A 2 -20.01 -5.52 17.78
C ASN A 2 -18.90 -6.12 16.91
N GLN A 3 -19.17 -6.23 15.62
CA GLN A 3 -18.20 -6.68 14.66
C GLN A 3 -17.28 -5.50 14.40
N SER A 4 -16.02 -5.54 14.84
CA SER A 4 -15.05 -4.50 14.51
C SER A 4 -14.94 -4.41 12.99
N SER A 5 -15.19 -3.23 12.43
CA SER A 5 -15.09 -2.98 11.00
C SER A 5 -13.63 -3.02 10.60
N VAL A 6 -13.29 -3.98 9.74
CA VAL A 6 -12.01 -4.04 9.04
C VAL A 6 -12.27 -3.63 7.61
N SER A 7 -11.60 -2.57 7.16
CA SER A 7 -11.58 -2.18 5.75
C SER A 7 -10.20 -2.41 5.15
N VAL A 8 -10.17 -2.82 3.88
CA VAL A 8 -8.93 -3.10 3.16
C VAL A 8 -8.94 -2.31 1.87
N TRP A 9 -7.84 -1.64 1.60
CA TRP A 9 -7.58 -0.97 0.32
C TRP A 9 -6.10 -1.08 -0.02
N VAL A 10 -5.77 -0.79 -1.27
CA VAL A 10 -4.42 -0.98 -1.79
C VAL A 10 -3.91 0.30 -2.42
N THR A 11 -2.61 0.54 -2.34
CA THR A 11 -1.93 1.65 -3.02
C THR A 11 -0.57 1.26 -3.57
N SER A 12 0.03 2.11 -4.41
CA SER A 12 1.39 1.94 -4.93
C SER A 12 2.43 2.04 -3.81
N ASP A 13 3.56 1.39 -4.01
CA ASP A 13 4.77 1.53 -3.20
C ASP A 13 5.41 2.93 -3.24
N GLY A 14 5.04 3.77 -4.21
CA GLY A 14 5.57 5.13 -4.38
C GLY A 14 4.91 6.22 -3.53
N VAL A 15 3.85 5.91 -2.77
CA VAL A 15 3.18 6.86 -1.87
C VAL A 15 3.26 6.41 -0.43
N ARG A 16 3.17 7.34 0.51
CA ARG A 16 3.19 7.04 1.94
C ARG A 16 1.83 7.30 2.55
N VAL A 17 1.34 6.34 3.30
CA VAL A 17 0.06 6.46 4.02
C VAL A 17 0.36 6.88 5.45
N ASN A 18 -0.33 7.91 5.93
CA ASN A 18 -0.36 8.25 7.34
C ASN A 18 -1.11 7.12 8.08
N PRO A 19 -0.47 6.40 9.00
CA PRO A 19 -1.06 5.24 9.66
C PRO A 19 -2.21 5.60 10.61
N GLU A 20 -2.33 6.86 11.05
CA GLU A 20 -3.37 7.32 11.96
C GLU A 20 -4.64 7.75 11.21
N THR A 21 -4.47 8.35 10.03
CA THR A 21 -5.59 8.93 9.26
C THR A 21 -5.96 8.13 8.02
N GLY A 22 -5.10 7.21 7.57
CA GLY A 22 -5.27 6.49 6.32
C GLY A 22 -5.13 7.38 5.07
N ARG A 23 -4.70 8.64 5.22
CA ARG A 23 -4.51 9.56 4.10
C ARG A 23 -3.09 9.50 3.55
N TYR A 24 -2.90 9.84 2.28
CA TYR A 24 -1.56 10.03 1.75
C TYR A 24 -0.87 11.22 2.40
N LEU A 25 0.42 11.04 2.75
CA LEU A 25 1.28 12.15 3.16
C LEU A 25 1.55 13.11 1.99
N GLU A 26 1.50 12.58 0.77
CA GLU A 26 1.60 13.31 -0.48
C GLU A 26 0.31 14.09 -0.83
N GLU A 27 -0.78 14.00 -0.08
CA GLU A 27 -1.99 14.79 -0.37
C GLU A 27 -1.80 16.27 0.03
N ARG A 28 -0.94 16.98 -0.72
CA ARG A 28 -0.44 18.33 -0.46
C ARG A 28 -0.61 19.22 -1.69
N PRO A 29 -1.87 19.58 -2.04
CA PRO A 29 -2.16 20.41 -3.22
C PRO A 29 -1.56 21.82 -3.11
N ASP A 30 -1.16 22.25 -1.91
CA ASP A 30 -0.45 23.49 -1.64
C ASP A 30 1.01 23.47 -2.14
N ILE A 31 1.60 22.28 -2.35
CA ILE A 31 2.98 22.10 -2.83
C ILE A 31 2.98 21.58 -4.26
N HIS A 32 2.20 20.53 -4.54
CA HIS A 32 2.10 19.87 -5.83
C HIS A 32 0.64 19.51 -6.12
N ALA A 33 0.02 20.27 -7.03
CA ALA A 33 -1.39 20.09 -7.39
C ALA A 33 -1.67 18.77 -8.15
N ASP A 34 -0.63 18.15 -8.71
CA ASP A 34 -0.66 16.88 -9.43
C ASP A 34 -0.46 15.66 -8.53
N TYR A 35 -0.19 15.85 -7.24
CA TYR A 35 -0.06 14.73 -6.31
C TYR A 35 -1.40 14.01 -6.10
N PRO A 36 -1.38 12.68 -5.86
CA PRO A 36 -2.60 11.90 -5.71
C PRO A 36 -3.44 12.42 -4.53
N GLY A 37 -4.71 12.75 -4.80
CA GLY A 37 -5.68 13.20 -3.80
C GLY A 37 -7.09 12.65 -4.10
N GLY A 38 -8.02 12.87 -3.17
CA GLY A 38 -9.42 12.41 -3.32
C GLY A 38 -9.67 10.97 -2.86
N GLU A 39 -10.56 10.25 -3.56
CA GLU A 39 -11.09 8.94 -3.15
C GLU A 39 -10.17 7.75 -3.50
N TYR A 40 -8.86 7.88 -3.25
CA TYR A 40 -7.87 6.87 -3.62
C TYR A 40 -8.00 5.55 -2.85
N GLN A 41 -8.71 5.54 -1.72
CA GLN A 41 -9.05 4.31 -0.98
C GLN A 41 -10.08 3.47 -1.74
N THR A 42 -10.92 4.11 -2.56
CA THR A 42 -11.90 3.42 -3.42
C THR A 42 -11.30 3.01 -4.75
N ARG A 43 -10.52 3.88 -5.39
CA ARG A 43 -9.86 3.58 -6.67
C ARG A 43 -8.62 4.42 -6.88
N ASN A 44 -7.54 3.80 -7.34
CA ASN A 44 -6.31 4.49 -7.73
C ASN A 44 -5.62 3.75 -8.90
N ALA A 45 -4.39 4.13 -9.22
CA ALA A 45 -3.65 3.58 -10.36
C ALA A 45 -3.43 2.06 -10.29
N VAL A 46 -3.41 1.47 -9.08
CA VAL A 46 -3.17 0.04 -8.88
C VAL A 46 -4.36 -0.70 -8.26
N TRP A 47 -5.39 0.01 -7.77
CA TRP A 47 -6.49 -0.57 -6.99
C TRP A 47 -7.87 -0.17 -7.53
N ASP A 48 -8.77 -1.14 -7.55
CA ASP A 48 -10.19 -0.93 -7.79
C ASP A 48 -11.03 -1.68 -6.75
N ASN A 49 -11.62 -0.95 -5.80
CA ASN A 49 -12.44 -1.52 -4.74
C ASN A 49 -13.74 -2.16 -5.26
N ALA A 50 -14.27 -1.71 -6.41
CA ALA A 50 -15.48 -2.30 -6.96
C ALA A 50 -15.28 -3.76 -7.40
N THR A 51 -14.07 -4.09 -7.84
CA THR A 51 -13.68 -5.43 -8.27
C THR A 51 -12.79 -6.16 -7.26
N GLY A 52 -12.29 -5.46 -6.24
CA GLY A 52 -11.30 -5.98 -5.30
C GLY A 52 -9.97 -6.32 -5.96
N GLN A 53 -9.65 -5.67 -7.09
CA GLN A 53 -8.53 -6.05 -7.94
C GLN A 53 -7.33 -5.11 -7.77
N VAL A 54 -6.15 -5.73 -7.65
CA VAL A 54 -4.85 -5.04 -7.80
C VAL A 54 -4.34 -5.27 -9.21
N SER A 55 -3.94 -4.20 -9.90
CA SER A 55 -3.34 -4.25 -11.24
C SER A 55 -1.96 -3.61 -11.25
N LEU A 56 -0.95 -4.36 -11.69
CA LEU A 56 0.43 -3.93 -11.79
C LEU A 56 0.98 -4.24 -13.19
N HIS A 57 1.89 -3.40 -13.66
CA HIS A 57 2.61 -3.60 -14.91
C HIS A 57 4.11 -3.58 -14.61
N ALA A 58 4.82 -4.59 -15.09
CA ALA A 58 6.24 -4.74 -14.86
C ALA A 58 6.90 -5.45 -16.05
N GLY A 59 8.18 -5.17 -16.25
CA GLY A 59 9.05 -5.90 -17.17
C GLY A 59 9.45 -7.27 -16.63
N ARG A 60 10.00 -8.12 -17.50
CA ARG A 60 10.58 -9.39 -17.07
C ARG A 60 11.75 -9.13 -16.12
N ASN A 61 11.77 -9.83 -14.99
CA ASN A 61 12.83 -9.74 -13.97
C ASN A 61 12.88 -8.37 -13.23
N GLU A 62 11.80 -7.60 -13.28
CA GLU A 62 11.61 -6.40 -12.46
C GLU A 62 10.95 -6.77 -11.12
N PHE A 63 11.29 -6.02 -10.07
CA PHE A 63 10.54 -6.03 -8.82
C PHE A 63 9.43 -4.98 -8.91
N VAL A 64 8.19 -5.39 -8.69
CA VAL A 64 7.05 -4.50 -8.56
C VAL A 64 6.39 -4.75 -7.20
N ALA A 65 5.92 -3.68 -6.57
CA ALA A 65 5.36 -3.74 -5.23
C ALA A 65 4.08 -2.89 -5.13
N PHE A 66 3.33 -3.16 -4.08
CA PHE A 66 2.17 -2.38 -3.65
C PHE A 66 2.02 -2.53 -2.14
N GLN A 67 1.24 -1.64 -1.55
CA GLN A 67 0.96 -1.64 -0.12
C GLN A 67 -0.50 -2.02 0.11
N VAL A 68 -0.74 -3.02 0.95
CA VAL A 68 -2.07 -3.36 1.46
C VAL A 68 -2.27 -2.60 2.76
N ILE A 69 -3.31 -1.77 2.81
CA ILE A 69 -3.69 -1.01 4.00
C ILE A 69 -4.85 -1.74 4.66
N VAL A 70 -4.65 -2.14 5.91
CA VAL A 70 -5.68 -2.73 6.77
C VAL A 70 -6.10 -1.67 7.77
N ALA A 71 -7.22 -1.03 7.51
CA ALA A 71 -7.79 -0.01 8.40
C ALA A 71 -8.83 -0.65 9.33
N VAL A 72 -8.75 -0.30 10.60
CA VAL A 72 -9.57 -0.88 11.67
C VAL A 72 -10.08 0.24 12.57
N ASP A 73 -11.37 0.22 12.89
CA ASP A 73 -11.97 1.22 13.79
C ASP A 73 -11.72 0.91 15.27
N GLU A 74 -11.41 -0.36 15.56
CA GLU A 74 -11.11 -0.87 16.89
C GLU A 74 -9.91 -1.81 16.82
N SER A 75 -9.30 -2.14 17.97
CA SER A 75 -8.15 -3.03 18.02
C SER A 75 -8.52 -4.44 17.51
N VAL A 76 -7.82 -4.88 16.45
CA VAL A 76 -7.94 -6.24 15.90
C VAL A 76 -6.67 -7.03 16.18
N SER A 77 -6.84 -8.31 16.53
CA SER A 77 -5.75 -9.27 16.75
C SER A 77 -5.79 -10.39 15.72
N ASP A 78 -4.71 -11.17 15.63
CA ASP A 78 -4.60 -12.35 14.76
C ASP A 78 -4.81 -12.10 13.25
N ILE A 79 -4.41 -10.93 12.76
CA ILE A 79 -4.42 -10.62 11.32
C ILE A 79 -3.45 -11.55 10.59
N ARG A 80 -3.98 -12.29 9.63
CA ARG A 80 -3.20 -13.16 8.72
C ARG A 80 -3.35 -12.65 7.29
N ILE A 81 -2.22 -12.41 6.65
CA ILE A 81 -2.15 -12.05 5.23
C ILE A 81 -1.44 -13.19 4.53
N CYS A 82 -2.10 -13.75 3.52
CA CYS A 82 -1.58 -14.84 2.70
C CYS A 82 -1.50 -14.36 1.26
N PHE A 83 -0.47 -14.81 0.55
CA PHE A 83 -0.35 -14.63 -0.89
C PHE A 83 -0.22 -15.99 -1.55
N ASP A 84 -1.02 -16.20 -2.59
CA ASP A 84 -0.99 -17.39 -3.42
C ASP A 84 -0.10 -17.18 -4.65
N THR A 85 0.16 -18.27 -5.37
CA THR A 85 0.83 -18.26 -6.66
C THR A 85 0.09 -17.37 -7.67
N LEU A 86 0.80 -16.44 -8.30
CA LEU A 86 0.26 -15.68 -9.43
C LEU A 86 0.31 -16.55 -10.70
N ARG A 87 -0.82 -16.64 -11.41
CA ARG A 87 -0.99 -17.49 -12.58
C ARG A 87 -1.31 -16.67 -13.82
N GLY A 88 -0.53 -16.86 -14.87
CA GLY A 88 -0.77 -16.28 -16.19
C GLY A 88 -1.80 -17.09 -16.99
N SER A 89 -2.42 -16.45 -17.98
CA SER A 89 -3.43 -17.06 -18.86
C SER A 89 -2.91 -18.26 -19.67
N GLN A 90 -1.59 -18.36 -19.87
CA GLN A 90 -0.92 -19.45 -20.58
C GLN A 90 -0.21 -20.44 -19.64
N GLY A 91 -0.55 -20.43 -18.34
CA GLY A 91 -0.01 -21.38 -17.35
C GLY A 91 1.34 -21.02 -16.74
N ALA A 92 1.91 -19.84 -17.04
CA ALA A 92 3.07 -19.34 -16.34
C ALA A 92 2.75 -19.06 -14.86
N GLU A 93 3.71 -19.33 -13.96
CA GLU A 93 3.55 -19.12 -12.52
C GLU A 93 4.66 -18.23 -11.94
N ILE A 94 4.28 -17.35 -11.01
CA ILE A 94 5.21 -16.65 -10.12
C ILE A 94 4.85 -17.10 -8.69
N SER A 95 5.79 -17.74 -8.00
CA SER A 95 5.56 -18.32 -6.68
C SER A 95 6.85 -18.38 -5.83
N GLY A 96 6.71 -18.85 -4.59
CA GLY A 96 7.82 -19.09 -3.68
C GLY A 96 8.62 -17.81 -3.41
N ARG A 97 9.94 -17.88 -3.59
CA ARG A 97 10.86 -16.76 -3.31
C ARG A 97 10.61 -15.48 -4.12
N ASN A 98 9.80 -15.54 -5.17
CA ASN A 98 9.50 -14.40 -6.05
C ASN A 98 8.30 -13.58 -5.54
N ILE A 99 7.64 -14.02 -4.47
CA ILE A 99 6.58 -13.29 -3.77
C ILE A 99 7.00 -13.15 -2.32
N ALA A 100 6.95 -11.94 -1.79
CA ALA A 100 7.34 -11.66 -0.41
C ALA A 100 6.34 -10.71 0.25
N LEU A 101 6.07 -10.97 1.52
CA LEU A 101 5.22 -10.16 2.38
C LEU A 101 6.08 -9.45 3.40
N PHE A 102 5.89 -8.14 3.51
CA PHE A 102 6.57 -7.32 4.49
C PHE A 102 5.55 -6.52 5.29
N LYS A 103 5.76 -6.46 6.61
CA LYS A 103 5.02 -5.54 7.47
C LYS A 103 5.72 -4.19 7.45
N ALA A 104 5.00 -3.15 7.03
CA ALA A 104 5.48 -1.77 7.14
C ALA A 104 5.41 -1.33 8.61
N TRP A 105 6.54 -0.90 9.17
CA TRP A 105 6.64 -0.38 10.53
C TRP A 105 6.68 1.14 10.49
N CYS A 106 5.83 1.77 11.31
CA CYS A 106 5.84 3.21 11.51
C CYS A 106 6.79 3.56 12.66
N ALA A 107 7.67 4.53 12.44
CA ALA A 107 8.55 5.05 13.47
C ALA A 107 8.12 6.47 13.85
N HIS A 108 8.07 6.76 15.14
CA HIS A 108 7.88 8.12 15.62
C HIS A 108 9.19 8.89 15.46
N VAL A 109 9.23 9.78 14.47
CA VAL A 109 10.40 10.62 14.19
C VAL A 109 10.31 11.89 15.02
N THR A 110 11.19 12.03 16.01
CA THR A 110 11.21 13.16 16.95
C THR A 110 12.13 14.30 16.53
N GLN A 111 12.99 14.05 15.53
CA GLN A 111 13.95 15.02 15.03
C GLN A 111 14.02 14.92 13.51
N ILE A 112 13.95 16.07 12.84
CA ILE A 112 14.12 16.17 11.38
C ILE A 112 15.58 15.82 11.06
N SER A 113 15.81 14.99 10.04
CA SER A 113 17.16 14.75 9.54
C SER A 113 17.71 16.01 8.86
N SER A 114 18.89 16.44 9.27
CA SER A 114 19.67 17.48 8.59
C SER A 114 20.45 16.85 7.43
N GLY A 115 19.81 16.65 6.27
CA GLY A 115 20.51 16.20 5.06
C GLY A 115 21.26 17.35 4.37
N PHE A 116 22.49 17.08 3.90
CA PHE A 116 23.31 17.90 2.97
C PHE A 116 23.43 19.40 3.27
N GLN A 117 23.63 19.82 4.52
CA GLN A 117 23.98 21.22 4.82
C GLN A 117 25.49 21.50 4.89
N ASP A 118 26.36 20.49 4.78
CA ASP A 118 27.81 20.65 4.95
C ASP A 118 28.66 19.86 3.90
N THR A 119 28.29 19.86 2.63
CA THR A 119 29.20 19.48 1.52
C THR A 119 29.26 20.61 0.50
#